data_AF-A0A161M5L7-F1
#
_entry.id   AF-A0A161M5L7-F1
#
_cell.length_a   1.000
_cell.length_b   1.000
_cell.length_c   1.000
_cell.angle_alpha   90.00
_cell.angle_beta   90.00
_cell.angle_gamma   90.00
#
_symmetry.space_group_name_H-M   'P 1'
#
loop_
_entity.id
_entity.type
_entity.pdbx_description
1 polymer ?
#
loop_
_entity_poly.entity_id
_entity_poly.type
_entity_poly.pdbx_seq_one_letter_code
_entity_poly.pdbx_strand_id
1 'polypeptide(L)'
;GISTSILFTTFEAWYVNEHLNFYKLPVEWLNTTFTKATFYNGLSAIVAGLVAQVLAEYFGPVSPFLMAIPFLMASLLIIQSTWKEHISLNKSQTHSLHKELFSPLKYLIEHDCLLLYLAMVQSIFESALYMFVFSWTPILAVLSPPLGLVFSIFMICVMVGSKTYAWFVSKGRYQSHSVLIGACTVATVSFFIVTLFI
;
A
#
# COMPACT_ATOMS: atom_id res chain seq x y z
N GLY A 1 -9.76 -3.61 -1.39
CA GLY A 1 -10.36 -3.03 -0.18
C GLY A 1 -10.01 -3.88 1.02
N ILE A 2 -10.98 -4.56 1.61
CA ILE A 2 -10.80 -5.32 2.88
C ILE A 2 -9.66 -6.36 2.82
N SER A 3 -9.60 -7.17 1.74
CA SER A 3 -8.52 -8.16 1.58
C SER A 3 -7.13 -7.50 1.51
N THR A 4 -7.00 -6.40 0.78
CA THR A 4 -5.76 -5.61 0.70
C THR A 4 -5.36 -5.08 2.06
N SER A 5 -6.32 -4.55 2.84
CA SER A 5 -6.06 -4.07 4.19
C SER A 5 -5.54 -5.20 5.07
N ILE A 6 -6.17 -6.38 5.07
CA ILE A 6 -5.71 -7.55 5.84
C ILE A 6 -4.29 -7.96 5.43
N LEU A 7 -3.97 -7.94 4.14
CA LEU A 7 -2.65 -8.30 3.62
C LEU A 7 -1.52 -7.34 4.01
N PHE A 8 -1.83 -6.11 4.42
CA PHE A 8 -0.81 -5.19 4.94
C PHE A 8 -0.85 -5.14 6.46
N THR A 9 -2.02 -4.88 7.06
CA THR A 9 -2.14 -4.61 8.50
C THR A 9 -1.84 -5.82 9.36
N THR A 10 -2.18 -7.04 8.92
CA THR A 10 -1.89 -8.26 9.70
C THR A 10 -0.39 -8.51 9.78
N PHE A 11 0.32 -8.28 8.67
CA PHE A 11 1.77 -8.47 8.58
C PHE A 11 2.54 -7.41 9.34
N GLU A 12 2.09 -6.16 9.28
CA GLU A 12 2.66 -5.09 10.08
C GLU A 12 2.44 -5.33 11.58
N ALA A 13 1.22 -5.72 11.98
CA ALA A 13 0.91 -6.00 13.40
C ALA A 13 1.74 -7.16 13.94
N TRP A 14 1.89 -8.25 13.17
CA TRP A 14 2.76 -9.36 13.55
C TRP A 14 4.22 -8.92 13.71
N TYR A 15 4.76 -8.15 12.75
CA TYR A 15 6.14 -7.67 12.82
C TYR A 15 6.39 -6.72 13.99
N VAL A 16 5.45 -5.81 14.28
CA VAL A 16 5.53 -4.91 15.45
C VAL A 16 5.58 -5.70 16.75
N ASN A 17 4.72 -6.71 16.89
CA ASN A 17 4.71 -7.57 18.07
C ASN A 17 6.04 -8.32 18.22
N GLU A 18 6.57 -8.89 17.15
CA GLU A 18 7.83 -9.62 17.16
C GLU A 18 9.03 -8.71 17.50
N HIS A 19 9.10 -7.55 16.86
CA HIS A 19 10.19 -6.59 17.04
C HIS A 19 10.24 -6.00 18.45
N LEU A 20 9.08 -5.63 19.00
CA LEU A 20 8.99 -4.99 20.31
C LEU A 20 8.98 -5.99 21.47
N ASN A 21 8.23 -7.08 21.38
CA ASN A 21 8.02 -7.98 22.52
C ASN A 21 9.07 -9.10 22.58
N PHE A 22 9.47 -9.67 21.44
CA PHE A 22 10.46 -10.75 21.42
C PHE A 22 11.89 -10.24 21.34
N TYR A 23 12.20 -9.45 20.31
CA TYR A 23 13.57 -8.98 20.10
C TYR A 23 13.91 -7.71 20.91
N LYS A 24 12.92 -7.02 21.47
CA LYS A 24 13.07 -5.79 22.29
C LYS A 24 13.99 -4.75 21.62
N LEU A 25 13.84 -4.62 20.31
CA LEU A 25 14.65 -3.74 19.50
C LEU A 25 14.15 -2.29 19.61
N PRO A 26 15.02 -1.30 19.36
CA PRO A 26 14.62 0.11 19.37
C PRO A 26 13.55 0.39 18.31
N VAL A 27 12.61 1.27 18.66
CA VAL A 27 11.46 1.66 17.82
C VAL A 27 11.93 2.35 16.52
N GLU A 28 13.09 2.99 16.55
CA GLU A 28 13.69 3.67 15.39
C GLU A 28 13.99 2.70 14.23
N TRP A 29 14.35 1.46 14.54
CA TRP A 29 14.66 0.46 13.52
C TRP A 29 13.40 -0.05 12.82
N LEU A 30 12.25 0.02 13.50
CA LEU A 30 10.94 -0.35 12.94
C LEU A 30 10.59 0.55 11.74
N ASN A 31 10.70 1.87 11.91
CA ASN A 31 10.42 2.84 10.84
C ASN A 31 11.37 2.65 9.64
N THR A 32 12.64 2.32 9.92
CA THR A 32 13.63 2.05 8.87
C THR A 32 13.28 0.78 8.09
N THR A 33 12.85 -0.29 8.78
CA THR A 33 12.41 -1.53 8.13
C THR A 33 11.18 -1.31 7.28
N PHE A 34 10.15 -0.62 7.81
CA PHE A 34 8.94 -0.34 7.03
C PHE A 34 9.21 0.50 5.80
N THR A 35 10.08 1.53 5.91
CA THR A 35 10.49 2.33 4.75
C THR A 35 11.17 1.47 3.67
N LYS A 36 12.04 0.53 4.08
CA LYS A 36 12.68 -0.41 3.15
C LYS A 36 11.65 -1.38 2.55
N ALA A 37 10.72 -1.89 3.34
CA ALA A 37 9.66 -2.80 2.88
C ALA A 37 8.77 -2.15 1.82
N THR A 38 8.30 -0.92 2.05
CA THR A 38 7.51 -0.16 1.06
C THR A 38 8.29 0.09 -0.23
N PHE A 39 9.59 0.39 -0.12
CA PHE A 39 10.45 0.57 -1.29
C PHE A 39 10.57 -0.72 -2.12
N TYR A 40 10.82 -1.86 -1.48
CA TYR A 40 10.88 -3.15 -2.17
C TYR A 40 9.53 -3.55 -2.76
N ASN A 41 8.42 -3.23 -2.11
CA ASN A 41 7.08 -3.46 -2.64
C ASN A 41 6.83 -2.64 -3.92
N GLY A 42 7.26 -1.37 -3.95
CA GLY A 42 7.20 -0.56 -5.18
C GLY A 42 8.09 -1.12 -6.29
N LEU A 43 9.32 -1.53 -5.95
CA LEU A 43 10.25 -2.11 -6.91
C LEU A 43 9.74 -3.44 -7.49
N SER A 44 9.21 -4.32 -6.65
CA SER A 44 8.64 -5.60 -7.08
C SER A 44 7.41 -5.38 -7.97
N ALA A 45 6.58 -4.37 -7.71
CA ALA A 45 5.45 -4.02 -8.56
C ALA A 45 5.88 -3.59 -9.97
N ILE A 46 6.97 -2.81 -10.09
CA ILE A 46 7.54 -2.41 -11.40
C ILE A 46 8.05 -3.64 -12.16
N VAL A 47 8.83 -4.51 -11.49
CA VAL A 47 9.33 -5.74 -12.11
C VAL A 47 8.18 -6.65 -12.53
N ALA A 48 7.16 -6.79 -11.70
CA ALA A 48 5.98 -7.59 -12.01
C ALA A 48 5.22 -7.06 -13.24
N GLY A 49 5.10 -5.73 -13.40
CA GLY A 49 4.49 -5.13 -14.58
C GLY A 49 5.26 -5.41 -15.88
N LEU A 50 6.60 -5.33 -15.84
CA LEU A 50 7.46 -5.66 -16.98
C LEU A 50 7.40 -7.15 -17.34
N VAL A 51 7.49 -8.03 -16.34
CA VAL A 51 7.37 -9.48 -16.53
C VAL A 51 5.99 -9.84 -17.08
N ALA A 52 4.92 -9.22 -16.56
CA ALA A 52 3.57 -9.42 -17.06
C ALA A 52 3.44 -9.01 -18.53
N GLN A 53 4.07 -7.91 -18.95
CA GLN A 53 4.07 -7.49 -20.34
C GLN A 53 4.76 -8.50 -21.26
N VAL A 54 5.97 -8.92 -20.90
CA VAL A 54 6.73 -9.92 -21.68
C VAL A 54 5.96 -11.23 -21.78
N LEU A 55 5.41 -11.72 -20.67
CA LEU A 55 4.61 -12.96 -20.68
C LEU A 55 3.36 -12.82 -21.55
N ALA A 56 2.65 -11.69 -21.46
CA ALA A 56 1.46 -11.44 -22.26
C ALA A 56 1.75 -11.47 -23.77
N GLU A 57 2.91 -10.96 -24.20
CA GLU A 57 3.33 -10.95 -25.60
C GLU A 57 3.70 -12.36 -26.13
N TYR A 58 4.42 -13.17 -25.36
CA TYR A 58 4.90 -14.47 -25.81
C TYR A 58 3.91 -15.62 -25.59
N PHE A 59 3.21 -15.64 -24.45
CA PHE A 59 2.37 -16.76 -24.00
C PHE A 59 0.87 -16.41 -23.98
N GLY A 60 0.52 -15.22 -24.47
CA GLY A 60 -0.86 -14.73 -24.52
C GLY A 60 -1.34 -14.09 -23.22
N PRO A 61 -2.54 -13.48 -23.22
CA PRO A 61 -3.00 -12.58 -22.16
C PRO A 61 -3.28 -13.27 -20.83
N VAL A 62 -3.45 -14.60 -20.81
CA VAL A 62 -3.73 -15.38 -19.60
C VAL A 62 -2.45 -15.76 -18.84
N SER A 63 -1.29 -15.69 -19.50
CA SER A 63 -0.02 -16.15 -18.94
C SER A 63 0.45 -15.41 -17.68
N PRO A 64 0.23 -14.08 -17.49
CA PRO A 64 0.66 -13.42 -16.25
C PRO A 64 -0.12 -13.92 -15.03
N PHE A 65 -1.40 -14.25 -15.22
CA PHE A 65 -2.24 -14.81 -14.16
C PHE A 65 -1.79 -16.22 -13.76
N LEU A 66 -1.39 -17.05 -14.73
CA LEU A 66 -0.85 -18.38 -14.44
C LEU A 66 0.49 -18.30 -13.71
N MET A 67 1.34 -17.33 -14.07
CA MET A 67 2.63 -17.10 -13.39
C MET A 67 2.47 -16.64 -11.94
N ALA A 68 1.38 -15.95 -11.60
CA ALA A 68 1.10 -15.53 -10.23
C ALA A 68 0.84 -16.71 -9.27
N ILE A 69 0.30 -17.83 -9.76
CA ILE A 69 -0.06 -19.00 -8.94
C ILE A 69 1.15 -19.61 -8.21
N PRO A 70 2.25 -20.00 -8.88
CA PRO A 70 3.41 -20.57 -8.19
C PRO A 70 4.06 -19.55 -7.25
N PHE A 71 4.02 -18.26 -7.58
CA PHE A 71 4.55 -17.20 -6.71
C PHE A 71 3.73 -17.06 -5.43
N LEU A 72 2.40 -17.11 -5.52
CA LEU A 72 1.50 -17.11 -4.37
C LEU A 72 1.71 -18.36 -3.50
N MET A 73 1.84 -19.54 -4.11
CA MET A 73 2.13 -20.79 -3.39
C MET A 73 3.46 -20.72 -2.64
N ALA A 74 4.51 -20.21 -3.28
CA ALA A 74 5.81 -20.00 -2.64
C ALA A 74 5.70 -19.03 -1.45
N SER A 75 4.97 -17.92 -1.62
CA SER A 75 4.75 -16.96 -0.54
C SER A 75 4.04 -17.59 0.66
N LEU A 76 3.04 -18.43 0.41
CA LEU A 76 2.28 -19.13 1.45
C LEU A 76 3.17 -20.10 2.23
N LEU A 77 4.01 -20.88 1.54
CA LEU A 77 4.95 -21.81 2.17
C LEU A 77 5.99 -21.07 3.03
N ILE A 78 6.51 -19.94 2.54
CA ILE A 78 7.45 -19.10 3.28
C ILE A 78 6.79 -18.55 4.55
N ILE A 79 5.57 -18.03 4.44
CA ILE A 79 4.81 -17.52 5.59
C ILE A 79 4.59 -18.65 6.60
N GLN A 80 4.08 -19.80 6.18
CA GLN A 80 3.84 -20.93 7.08
C GLN A 80 5.11 -21.43 7.79
N SER A 81 6.26 -21.40 7.11
CA SER A 81 7.52 -21.88 7.69
C SER A 81 8.20 -20.86 8.60
N THR A 82 8.05 -19.56 8.29
CA THR A 82 8.79 -18.48 8.97
C THR A 82 7.98 -17.88 10.12
N TRP A 83 6.66 -17.80 9.97
CA TRP A 83 5.81 -17.15 10.95
C TRP A 83 5.45 -18.10 12.08
N LYS A 84 6.04 -17.83 13.25
CA LYS A 84 5.58 -18.42 14.50
C LYS A 84 4.39 -17.62 15.02
N GLU A 85 3.30 -18.31 15.32
CA GLU A 85 2.14 -17.72 15.98
C GLU A 85 2.48 -17.47 17.46
N HIS A 86 2.73 -16.22 17.80
CA HIS A 86 2.89 -15.80 19.17
C HIS A 86 1.53 -15.35 19.72
N ILE A 87 0.74 -16.33 20.18
CA ILE A 87 -0.51 -16.07 20.89
C ILE A 87 -0.14 -15.38 22.19
N SER A 88 -0.63 -14.16 22.40
CA SER A 88 -0.44 -13.45 23.66
C SER A 88 -0.92 -14.33 24.83
N LEU A 89 -0.06 -14.51 25.84
CA LEU A 89 -0.28 -15.38 27.00
C LEU A 89 -1.46 -14.97 27.89
N ASN A 90 -2.22 -13.93 27.56
CA ASN A 90 -3.43 -13.52 28.28
C ASN A 90 -4.67 -14.23 27.73
N LYS A 91 -4.64 -15.56 27.79
CA LYS A 91 -5.75 -16.44 27.45
C LYS A 91 -6.73 -16.52 28.62
N SER A 92 -7.34 -15.40 28.99
CA SER A 92 -8.36 -15.36 30.03
C SER A 92 -9.31 -14.18 29.89
N GLN A 93 -9.99 -14.09 28.75
CA GLN A 93 -11.39 -13.66 28.72
C GLN A 93 -11.97 -13.89 27.33
N THR A 94 -13.09 -14.59 27.28
CA THR A 94 -14.08 -14.52 26.21
C THR A 94 -14.61 -13.09 26.12
N HIS A 95 -13.81 -12.14 25.64
CA HIS A 95 -14.29 -10.81 25.29
C HIS A 95 -14.90 -10.89 23.90
N SER A 96 -16.11 -10.34 23.78
CA SER A 96 -16.82 -10.22 22.52
C SER A 96 -15.91 -9.50 21.50
N LEU A 97 -15.61 -10.15 20.37
CA LEU A 97 -14.78 -9.58 19.29
C LEU A 97 -15.26 -8.18 18.84
N HIS A 98 -16.56 -7.92 18.94
CA HIS A 98 -17.13 -6.59 18.71
C HIS A 98 -16.55 -5.53 19.66
N LYS A 99 -16.42 -5.82 20.95
CA LYS A 99 -15.94 -4.84 21.92
C LYS A 99 -14.46 -4.49 21.71
N GLU A 100 -13.65 -5.45 21.26
CA GLU A 100 -12.24 -5.22 20.91
C GLU A 100 -12.04 -4.51 19.56
N LEU A 101 -12.96 -4.68 18.61
CA LEU A 101 -12.91 -3.92 17.35
C LEU A 101 -13.41 -2.47 17.51
N PHE A 102 -14.41 -2.24 18.37
CA PHE A 102 -15.01 -0.92 18.55
C PHE A 102 -14.31 -0.06 19.62
N SER A 103 -13.58 -0.64 20.58
CA SER A 103 -12.85 0.15 21.58
C SER A 103 -11.71 1.02 21.00
N PRO A 104 -10.89 0.55 20.04
CA PRO A 104 -9.82 1.35 19.44
C PRO A 104 -10.39 2.45 18.55
N LEU A 105 -11.47 2.16 17.82
CA LEU A 105 -12.19 3.15 17.02
C LEU A 105 -12.76 4.26 17.89
N LYS A 106 -13.40 3.91 19.01
CA LYS A 106 -13.96 4.88 19.94
C LYS A 106 -12.86 5.74 20.56
N TYR A 107 -11.77 5.13 21.01
CA TYR A 107 -10.62 5.84 21.56
C TYR A 107 -10.00 6.81 20.55
N LEU A 108 -9.86 6.37 19.30
CA LEU A 108 -9.30 7.19 18.23
C LEU A 108 -10.15 8.42 17.93
N ILE A 109 -11.47 8.25 17.89
CA ILE A 109 -12.43 9.35 17.68
C ILE A 109 -12.38 10.35 18.84
N GLU A 110 -12.20 9.88 20.07
CA GLU A 110 -12.25 10.71 21.26
C GLU A 110 -10.94 11.48 21.53
N HIS A 111 -9.78 10.99 21.09
CA HIS A 111 -8.49 11.56 21.50
C HIS A 111 -7.65 12.12 20.34
N ASP A 112 -7.76 11.55 19.12
CA ASP A 112 -6.85 11.85 18.02
C ASP A 112 -7.58 12.27 16.73
N CYS A 113 -8.31 13.40 16.79
CA CYS A 113 -8.99 13.99 15.63
C CYS A 113 -8.04 14.22 14.43
N LEU A 114 -6.75 14.47 14.67
CA LEU A 114 -5.77 14.67 13.60
C LEU A 114 -5.53 13.37 12.81
N LEU A 115 -5.46 12.21 13.48
CA LEU A 115 -5.30 10.94 12.79
C LEU A 115 -6.55 10.59 11.98
N LEU A 116 -7.73 10.90 12.53
CA LEU A 116 -8.99 10.72 11.81
C LEU A 116 -9.05 11.58 10.54
N TYR A 117 -8.61 12.84 10.61
CA TYR A 117 -8.53 13.73 9.45
C TYR A 117 -7.58 13.17 8.37
N LEU A 118 -6.39 12.73 8.77
CA LEU A 118 -5.44 12.08 7.86
C LEU A 118 -6.03 10.83 7.21
N ALA A 119 -6.74 10.01 7.97
CA ALA A 119 -7.41 8.81 7.46
C ALA A 119 -8.51 9.15 6.44
N MET A 120 -9.29 10.22 6.68
CA MET A 120 -10.30 10.68 5.72
C MET A 120 -9.66 11.17 4.43
N VAL A 121 -8.63 12.03 4.52
CA VAL A 121 -7.92 12.55 3.34
C VAL A 121 -7.31 11.40 2.53
N GLN A 122 -6.65 10.45 3.19
CA GLN A 122 -6.09 9.25 2.56
C GLN A 122 -7.18 8.41 1.88
N SER A 123 -8.31 8.19 2.54
CA SER A 123 -9.41 7.38 1.99
C SER A 123 -10.02 8.01 0.74
N ILE A 124 -10.22 9.34 0.74
CA ILE A 124 -10.73 10.07 -0.42
C ILE A 124 -9.70 10.01 -1.58
N PHE A 125 -8.42 10.20 -1.26
CA PHE A 125 -7.36 10.13 -2.26
C PHE A 125 -7.23 8.73 -2.88
N GLU A 126 -7.25 7.68 -2.06
CA GLU A 126 -7.20 6.29 -2.53
C GLU A 126 -8.43 5.94 -3.37
N SER A 127 -9.62 6.43 -2.98
CA SER A 127 -10.85 6.28 -3.77
C SER A 127 -10.73 6.91 -5.16
N ALA A 128 -10.24 8.15 -5.25
CA ALA A 128 -10.00 8.81 -6.53
C ALA A 128 -8.98 8.05 -7.40
N LEU A 129 -7.92 7.52 -6.78
CA LEU A 129 -6.92 6.70 -7.46
C LEU A 129 -7.53 5.41 -8.02
N TYR A 130 -8.38 4.69 -7.27
CA TYR A 130 -9.04 3.49 -7.80
C TYR A 130 -9.99 3.81 -8.95
N MET A 131 -10.76 4.90 -8.86
CA MET A 131 -11.63 5.34 -9.95
C MET A 131 -10.82 5.60 -11.23
N PHE A 132 -9.67 6.25 -11.11
CA PHE A 132 -8.73 6.41 -12.22
C PHE A 132 -8.25 5.06 -12.76
N VAL A 133 -7.80 4.15 -11.89
CA VAL A 133 -7.30 2.81 -12.27
C VAL A 133 -8.35 2.01 -13.07
N PHE A 134 -9.63 2.13 -12.72
CA PHE A 134 -10.71 1.49 -13.47
C PHE A 134 -11.00 2.19 -14.80
N SER A 135 -10.86 3.51 -14.87
CA SER A 135 -11.22 4.30 -16.05
C SER A 135 -10.14 4.31 -17.14
N TRP A 136 -8.84 4.29 -16.80
CA TRP A 136 -7.80 4.37 -17.84
C TRP A 136 -7.77 3.14 -18.75
N THR A 137 -8.09 1.95 -18.22
CA THR A 137 -8.06 0.70 -18.98
C THR A 137 -9.01 0.70 -20.20
N PRO A 138 -10.32 1.04 -20.06
CA PRO A 138 -11.23 1.13 -21.20
C PRO A 138 -10.89 2.31 -22.13
N ILE A 139 -10.40 3.43 -21.61
CA ILE A 139 -9.98 4.58 -22.44
C ILE A 139 -8.83 4.19 -23.37
N LEU A 140 -7.85 3.45 -22.83
CA LEU A 140 -6.69 3.00 -23.59
C LEU A 140 -6.97 1.77 -24.46
N ALA A 141 -8.09 1.05 -24.25
CA ALA A 141 -8.42 -0.16 -25.00
C ALA A 141 -8.50 0.07 -26.53
N VAL A 142 -8.86 1.28 -26.96
CA VAL A 142 -8.91 1.68 -28.38
C VAL A 142 -7.54 1.61 -29.06
N LEU A 143 -6.45 1.79 -28.30
CA LEU A 143 -5.07 1.83 -28.81
C LEU A 143 -4.31 0.51 -28.64
N SER A 144 -4.93 -0.51 -28.00
CA SER A 144 -4.30 -1.80 -27.64
C SER A 144 -2.87 -1.67 -27.06
N PRO A 145 -2.60 -0.78 -26.09
CA PRO A 145 -1.24 -0.56 -25.61
C PRO A 145 -0.76 -1.71 -24.72
N PRO A 146 0.57 -1.84 -24.53
CA PRO A 146 1.16 -2.75 -23.56
C PRO A 146 0.75 -2.37 -22.12
N LEU A 147 -0.33 -2.98 -21.62
CA LEU A 147 -0.93 -2.68 -20.32
C LEU A 147 0.06 -2.82 -19.15
N GLY A 148 0.95 -3.82 -19.21
CA GLY A 148 1.95 -4.05 -18.16
C GLY A 148 3.02 -2.95 -18.12
N LEU A 149 3.34 -2.35 -19.28
CA LEU A 149 4.26 -1.23 -19.38
C LEU A 149 3.63 0.04 -18.79
N VAL A 150 2.37 0.33 -19.14
CA VAL A 150 1.64 1.49 -18.58
C VAL A 150 1.56 1.41 -17.05
N PHE A 151 1.22 0.23 -16.52
CA PHE A 151 1.23 -0.03 -15.08
C PHE A 151 2.61 0.19 -14.45
N SER A 152 3.68 -0.28 -15.11
CA SER A 152 5.06 -0.10 -14.64
C SER A 152 5.44 1.37 -14.57
N ILE A 153 5.04 2.18 -15.56
CA ILE A 153 5.25 3.64 -15.55
C ILE A 153 4.54 4.29 -14.35
N PHE A 154 3.29 3.91 -14.08
CA PHE A 154 2.57 4.43 -12.90
C PHE A 154 3.31 4.09 -11.60
N MET A 155 3.80 2.86 -11.46
CA MET A 155 4.56 2.46 -10.27
C MET A 155 5.91 3.20 -10.16
N ILE A 156 6.58 3.49 -11.27
CA ILE A 156 7.78 4.34 -11.30
C ILE A 156 7.43 5.76 -10.81
N CYS A 157 6.34 6.35 -11.31
CA CYS A 157 5.89 7.68 -10.88
C CYS A 157 5.61 7.73 -9.37
N VAL A 158 4.93 6.72 -8.82
CA VAL A 158 4.67 6.60 -7.37
C VAL A 158 5.97 6.51 -6.57
N MET A 159 6.94 5.74 -7.07
CA MET A 159 8.23 5.57 -6.38
C MET A 159 9.09 6.84 -6.44
N VAL A 160 9.09 7.55 -7.57
CA VAL A 160 9.70 8.88 -7.70
C VAL A 160 9.05 9.86 -6.72
N GLY A 161 7.72 9.89 -6.63
CA GLY A 161 6.97 10.72 -5.68
C GLY A 161 7.35 10.43 -4.21
N SER A 162 7.52 9.17 -3.84
CA SER A 162 7.96 8.79 -2.50
C SER A 162 9.38 9.28 -2.18
N LYS A 163 10.30 9.23 -3.16
CA LYS A 163 11.68 9.70 -2.99
C LYS A 163 11.76 11.22 -2.95
N THR A 164 10.98 11.92 -3.77
CA THR A 164 10.91 13.39 -3.73
C THR A 164 10.32 13.86 -2.40
N TYR A 165 9.28 13.20 -1.89
CA TYR A 165 8.75 13.46 -0.55
C TYR A 165 9.81 13.28 0.54
N ALA A 166 10.51 12.14 0.56
CA ALA A 166 11.58 11.89 1.52
C ALA A 166 12.71 12.94 1.44
N TRP A 167 13.04 13.39 0.23
CA TRP A 167 14.02 14.45 0.01
C TRP A 167 13.54 15.82 0.54
N PHE A 168 12.27 16.18 0.34
CA PHE A 168 11.71 17.42 0.88
C PHE A 168 11.66 17.44 2.40
N VAL A 169 11.28 16.32 3.01
CA VAL A 169 11.18 16.18 4.47
C VAL A 169 12.55 16.11 5.14
N SER A 170 13.51 15.36 4.59
CA SER A 170 14.86 15.21 5.17
C SER A 170 15.66 16.51 5.26
N LYS A 171 15.40 17.49 4.38
CA LYS A 171 16.05 18.80 4.43
C LYS A 171 15.44 19.75 5.46
N GLY A 172 14.41 19.35 6.21
CA GLY A 172 13.73 20.18 7.22
C GLY A 172 13.10 21.47 6.66
N ARG A 173 13.03 21.61 5.33
CA ARG A 173 12.59 22.84 4.65
C ARG A 173 11.07 23.00 4.60
N TYR A 174 10.32 21.89 4.71
CA TYR A 174 8.86 21.90 4.62
C TYR A 174 8.25 20.99 5.69
N GLN A 175 7.22 21.49 6.38
CA GLN A 175 6.41 20.69 7.29
C GLN A 175 5.58 19.68 6.48
N SER A 176 5.43 18.44 6.97
CA SER A 176 4.71 17.36 6.28
C SER A 176 3.28 17.75 5.88
N HIS A 177 2.63 18.59 6.68
CA HIS A 177 1.30 19.13 6.38
C HIS A 177 1.26 19.98 5.10
N SER A 178 2.26 20.85 4.87
CA SER A 178 2.34 21.69 3.67
C SER A 178 2.56 20.85 2.42
N VAL A 179 3.33 19.77 2.52
CA VAL A 179 3.56 18.84 1.42
C VAL A 179 2.29 18.06 1.07
N LEU A 180 1.53 17.65 2.09
CA LEU A 180 0.23 16.99 1.90
C LEU A 180 -0.76 17.89 1.17
N ILE A 181 -0.91 19.15 1.60
CA ILE A 181 -1.79 20.11 0.91
C ILE A 181 -1.36 20.31 -0.54
N GLY A 182 -0.06 20.50 -0.78
CA GLY A 182 0.47 20.65 -2.14
C GLY A 182 0.21 19.43 -3.02
N ALA A 183 0.32 18.21 -2.47
CA ALA A 183 0.00 16.99 -3.21
C ALA A 183 -1.50 16.91 -3.55
N CYS A 184 -2.37 17.24 -2.59
CA CYS A 184 -3.81 17.26 -2.81
C CYS A 184 -4.23 18.29 -3.87
N THR A 185 -3.65 19.49 -3.88
CA THR A 185 -3.97 20.52 -4.88
C THR A 185 -3.50 20.13 -6.28
N VAL A 186 -2.31 19.54 -6.40
CA VAL A 186 -1.83 19.02 -7.69
C VAL A 186 -2.73 17.88 -8.19
N ALA A 187 -3.17 16.99 -7.30
CA ALA A 187 -4.07 15.90 -7.64
C ALA A 187 -5.44 16.41 -8.12
N THR A 188 -6.05 17.37 -7.43
CA THR A 188 -7.35 17.93 -7.83
C THR A 188 -7.27 18.63 -9.18
N VAL A 189 -6.22 19.42 -9.43
CA VAL A 189 -5.99 20.06 -10.74
C VAL A 189 -5.82 19.00 -11.84
N SER A 190 -5.04 17.95 -11.57
CA SER A 190 -4.80 16.88 -12.55
C SER A 190 -6.08 16.13 -12.91
N PHE A 191 -6.88 15.74 -11.92
CA PHE A 191 -8.15 15.04 -12.17
C PHE A 191 -9.20 15.93 -12.84
N PHE A 192 -9.23 17.22 -12.50
CA PHE A 192 -10.09 18.19 -13.18
C PHE A 192 -9.74 18.32 -14.67
N ILE A 193 -8.45 18.42 -15.00
CA ILE A 193 -7.97 18.43 -16.39
C ILE A 193 -8.41 17.15 -17.10
N VAL A 194 -8.14 15.98 -16.52
CA VAL A 194 -8.53 14.69 -17.12
C VAL A 194 -10.04 14.63 -17.39
N THR A 195 -10.86 15.17 -16.49
CA THR A 195 -12.33 15.19 -16.64
C THR A 195 -12.80 16.15 -17.74
N LEU A 196 -12.07 17.22 -18.02
CA LEU A 196 -12.39 18.16 -19.10
C LEU A 196 -11.98 17.67 -20.49
N PHE A 197 -10.98 16.80 -20.57
CA PHE A 197 -10.42 16.29 -21.83
C PHE A 197 -10.92 14.88 -22.22
N ILE A 198 -11.72 14.25 -21.37
CA ILE A 198 -12.48 13.01 -21.65
C ILE A 198 -13.89 13.40 -22.10
#